data_AF-A0AAU3UM10-F1
#
_entry.id   AF-A0AAU3UM10-F1
#
_cell.length_a   1.000
_cell.length_b   1.000
_cell.length_c   1.000
_cell.angle_alpha   90.00
_cell.angle_beta   90.00
_cell.angle_gamma   90.00
#
_symmetry.space_group_name_H-M   'P 1'
#
loop_
_entity.id
_entity.type
_entity.pdbx_description
1 polymer ?
#
loop_
_entity_poly.entity_id
_entity_poly.type
_entity_poly.pdbx_seq_one_letter_code
_entity_poly.pdbx_strand_id
1 'polypeptide(L)'
;MSSAPRGHDPLPGIPDQDATTTVVAVNAAGDANVSLDMNVTVEMNPDLNAAAPADAVLARLRLTGAIFLRAEYTEPWAYESMTCHDTALALRPGSDRVTLFHVVATGSCWVHPEGGDRLWAHAGDVIVLPYADVHRMGGVDDAEVVPLSDFMLVPPWRTMPVLRHGGAGARTEVVCGYLDSADPLFDPALRALPRAFVVRPTGAAAEWVRATIDYALTQVSGIHGGAVGGRLPELLLVEVLRLYLASRPAVDCGWIAALRDPVLAPALGHLHRDPARKWTVGELADAVAVSRSLLDLRFRTVLHRPPIRYLTEWRMRLATDLLADTDLSIVAIARRVGYDAEEAFSRAFKREYGDSPSVWRSGRRLS
;
A
#
# COMPACT_ATOMS: atom_id res chain seq x y z
N MET A 1 61.23 -4.19 -38.02
CA MET A 1 61.67 -5.00 -39.17
C MET A 1 60.60 -6.07 -39.36
N SER A 2 59.82 -6.21 -40.42
CA SER A 2 59.89 -5.79 -41.83
C SER A 2 58.43 -5.66 -42.35
N SER A 3 58.03 -4.48 -42.83
CA SER A 3 57.67 -4.18 -44.24
C SER A 3 56.37 -4.79 -44.79
N ALA A 4 55.39 -3.90 -45.00
CA ALA A 4 54.16 -4.00 -45.82
C ALA A 4 54.46 -4.26 -47.34
N PRO A 5 53.48 -4.35 -48.30
CA PRO A 5 52.60 -3.21 -48.65
C PRO A 5 51.22 -3.44 -49.37
N ARG A 6 50.37 -2.39 -49.29
CA ARG A 6 49.43 -1.78 -50.30
C ARG A 6 48.22 -2.60 -50.82
N GLY A 7 47.02 -2.04 -51.09
CA GLY A 7 46.45 -0.68 -51.15
C GLY A 7 44.89 -0.77 -51.26
N HIS A 8 44.13 0.14 -50.66
CA HIS A 8 43.44 1.34 -51.20
C HIS A 8 42.07 1.13 -51.93
N ASP A 9 40.99 1.50 -51.20
CA ASP A 9 39.67 2.08 -51.56
C ASP A 9 38.67 1.37 -52.52
N PRO A 10 37.33 1.65 -52.50
CA PRO A 10 36.58 2.68 -51.76
C PRO A 10 35.27 2.22 -51.03
N LEU A 11 34.66 3.15 -50.27
CA LEU A 11 33.31 3.09 -49.67
C LEU A 11 32.17 3.02 -50.71
N PRO A 12 31.05 2.36 -50.35
CA PRO A 12 29.70 2.82 -50.70
C PRO A 12 28.89 3.02 -49.39
N GLY A 13 28.14 4.09 -49.15
CA GLY A 13 27.06 4.64 -49.97
C GLY A 13 25.84 4.72 -49.05
N ILE A 14 25.55 5.92 -48.55
CA ILE A 14 24.35 6.25 -47.76
C ILE A 14 23.13 6.24 -48.70
N PRO A 15 22.02 5.57 -48.35
CA PRO A 15 20.71 5.93 -48.89
C PRO A 15 20.02 6.91 -47.94
N ASP A 16 19.91 8.15 -48.40
CA ASP A 16 18.85 9.10 -48.08
C ASP A 16 17.68 8.85 -49.06
N GLN A 17 16.44 9.17 -48.64
CA GLN A 17 15.10 9.00 -49.26
C GLN A 17 14.17 8.15 -48.38
N ASP A 18 12.96 8.55 -47.99
CA ASP A 18 12.09 9.60 -48.52
C ASP A 18 11.20 10.19 -47.41
N ALA A 19 11.08 11.51 -47.44
CA ALA A 19 10.06 12.27 -46.73
C ALA A 19 8.75 12.21 -47.52
N THR A 20 7.75 11.48 -47.02
CA THR A 20 6.39 11.58 -47.55
C THR A 20 5.73 12.84 -47.01
N THR A 21 5.92 13.94 -47.74
CA THR A 21 5.08 15.13 -47.66
C THR A 21 3.74 14.82 -48.33
N THR A 22 2.65 14.75 -47.56
CA THR A 22 1.31 14.81 -48.12
C THR A 22 0.77 16.23 -47.99
N VAL A 23 0.84 16.96 -49.10
CA VAL A 23 0.05 18.17 -49.34
C VAL A 23 -1.40 17.73 -49.58
N VAL A 24 -2.36 18.24 -48.80
CA VAL A 24 -3.77 18.24 -49.21
C VAL A 24 -4.18 19.67 -49.50
N ALA A 25 -4.49 19.89 -50.77
CA ALA A 25 -4.99 21.12 -51.34
C ALA A 25 -6.37 21.48 -50.76
N VAL A 26 -6.54 22.77 -50.52
CA VAL A 26 -7.81 23.42 -50.19
C VAL A 26 -8.66 23.48 -51.46
N ASN A 27 -9.87 22.93 -51.44
CA ASN A 27 -10.92 23.29 -52.39
C ASN A 27 -12.23 23.51 -51.63
N ALA A 28 -12.81 24.68 -51.87
CA ALA A 28 -14.03 25.19 -51.29
C ALA A 28 -15.26 24.66 -52.04
N ALA A 29 -16.30 24.26 -51.29
CA ALA A 29 -17.72 24.58 -51.46
C ALA A 29 -18.63 23.44 -50.96
N GLY A 30 -19.62 23.79 -50.13
CA GLY A 30 -20.87 23.04 -49.99
C GLY A 30 -21.08 22.29 -48.68
N ASP A 31 -21.69 22.98 -47.72
CA ASP A 31 -22.61 22.51 -46.66
C ASP A 31 -22.65 21.02 -46.29
N ALA A 32 -22.27 20.71 -45.04
CA ALA A 32 -23.20 20.25 -43.99
C ALA A 32 -22.46 19.63 -42.79
N ASN A 33 -22.77 20.15 -41.59
CA ASN A 33 -22.73 19.46 -40.30
C ASN A 33 -21.36 18.94 -39.80
N VAL A 34 -20.60 19.81 -39.12
CA VAL A 34 -19.42 19.40 -38.33
C VAL A 34 -19.85 19.12 -36.88
N SER A 35 -19.98 17.83 -36.56
CA SER A 35 -19.86 17.34 -35.19
C SER A 35 -18.38 17.45 -34.78
N LEU A 36 -18.08 18.27 -33.78
CA LEU A 36 -16.74 18.39 -33.21
C LEU A 36 -16.48 17.17 -32.31
N ASP A 37 -16.05 16.07 -32.90
CA ASP A 37 -15.38 14.98 -32.16
C ASP A 37 -13.96 15.44 -31.82
N MET A 38 -13.78 16.01 -30.62
CA MET A 38 -12.47 16.24 -30.02
C MET A 38 -11.87 14.90 -29.57
N ASN A 39 -11.24 14.19 -30.49
CA ASN A 39 -10.34 13.08 -30.16
C ASN A 39 -9.00 13.66 -29.68
N VAL A 40 -8.88 13.92 -28.38
CA VAL A 40 -7.61 14.32 -27.76
C VAL A 40 -6.74 13.08 -27.63
N THR A 41 -5.89 12.84 -28.62
CA THR A 41 -4.78 11.88 -28.50
C THR A 41 -3.71 12.54 -27.65
N VAL A 42 -3.67 12.22 -26.36
CA VAL A 42 -2.59 12.66 -25.47
C VAL A 42 -1.38 11.76 -25.74
N GLU A 43 -0.39 12.27 -26.46
CA GLU A 43 0.93 11.64 -26.51
C GLU A 43 1.54 11.67 -25.11
N MET A 44 1.50 10.53 -24.42
CA MET A 44 2.22 10.34 -23.16
C MET A 44 3.72 10.28 -23.46
N ASN A 45 4.48 11.19 -22.86
CA ASN A 45 5.94 11.18 -22.91
C ASN A 45 6.46 9.83 -22.35
N PRO A 46 7.19 9.01 -23.14
CA PRO A 46 7.56 7.64 -22.76
C PRO A 46 8.66 7.55 -21.68
N ASP A 47 9.24 8.67 -21.23
CA ASP A 47 10.33 8.68 -20.25
C ASP A 47 9.88 8.62 -18.78
N LEU A 48 8.58 8.52 -18.50
CA LEU A 48 8.06 8.36 -17.13
C LEU A 48 8.12 6.89 -16.70
N ASN A 49 9.32 6.48 -16.25
CA ASN A 49 9.61 5.14 -15.72
C ASN A 49 8.61 4.73 -14.62
N ALA A 50 7.73 3.77 -14.89
CA ALA A 50 6.62 3.34 -14.02
C ALA A 50 7.04 2.82 -12.63
N ALA A 51 8.32 2.53 -12.41
CA ALA A 51 8.86 2.14 -11.10
C ALA A 51 9.18 3.33 -10.18
N ALA A 52 9.60 4.47 -10.75
CA ALA A 52 10.03 5.64 -9.98
C ALA A 52 8.92 6.30 -9.12
N PRO A 53 7.64 6.36 -9.55
CA PRO A 53 6.57 6.94 -8.74
C PRO A 53 6.28 6.15 -7.47
N ALA A 54 6.25 4.81 -7.55
CA ALA A 54 5.97 3.95 -6.42
C ALA A 54 7.10 4.00 -5.38
N ASP A 55 8.36 3.97 -5.83
CA ASP A 55 9.52 4.07 -4.93
C ASP A 55 9.56 5.40 -4.18
N ALA A 56 9.18 6.50 -4.82
CA ALA A 56 9.12 7.82 -4.19
C ALA A 56 8.02 7.90 -3.11
N VAL A 57 6.89 7.19 -3.29
CA VAL A 57 5.84 7.08 -2.27
C VAL A 57 6.31 6.19 -1.12
N LEU A 58 6.85 5.00 -1.43
CA LEU A 58 7.32 4.07 -0.40
C LEU A 58 8.47 4.64 0.44
N ALA A 59 9.35 5.45 -0.15
CA ALA A 59 10.44 6.14 0.56
C ALA A 59 9.94 7.17 1.60
N ARG A 60 8.68 7.61 1.51
CA ARG A 60 8.07 8.57 2.43
C ARG A 60 7.22 7.92 3.51
N LEU A 61 7.02 6.60 3.46
CA LEU A 61 6.27 5.87 4.46
C LEU A 61 6.87 6.09 5.84
N ARG A 62 6.02 6.50 6.78
CA ARG A 62 6.35 6.55 8.20
C ARG A 62 5.74 5.34 8.85
N LEU A 63 6.56 4.32 9.01
CA LEU A 63 6.20 3.10 9.70
C LEU A 63 6.81 3.12 11.09
N THR A 64 6.13 2.50 12.05
CA THR A 64 6.73 2.16 13.35
C THR A 64 6.33 0.74 13.66
N GLY A 65 7.29 -0.13 13.91
CA GLY A 65 6.97 -1.55 14.11
C GLY A 65 8.01 -2.32 14.89
N ALA A 66 7.65 -3.56 15.16
CA ALA A 66 8.47 -4.52 15.88
C ALA A 66 8.22 -5.93 15.34
N ILE A 67 9.26 -6.75 15.30
CA ILE A 67 9.08 -8.20 15.29
C ILE A 67 8.85 -8.62 16.74
N PHE A 68 7.74 -9.30 16.98
CA PHE A 68 7.14 -9.39 18.32
C PHE A 68 6.85 -10.80 18.80
N LEU A 69 6.81 -11.82 17.94
CA LEU A 69 6.73 -13.21 18.37
C LEU A 69 7.31 -14.19 17.34
N ARG A 70 7.76 -15.33 17.85
CA ARG A 70 8.09 -16.51 17.04
C ARG A 70 6.94 -17.50 17.23
N ALA A 71 6.44 -18.06 16.15
CA ALA A 71 5.45 -19.12 16.21
C ALA A 71 6.03 -20.42 15.67
N GLU A 72 5.76 -21.50 16.39
CA GLU A 72 6.17 -22.84 16.05
C GLU A 72 4.93 -23.72 16.02
N TYR A 73 4.58 -24.17 14.82
CA TYR A 73 3.42 -25.01 14.58
C TYR A 73 3.83 -26.41 14.16
N THR A 74 3.04 -27.40 14.54
CA THR A 74 3.25 -28.82 14.17
C THR A 74 1.98 -29.41 13.59
N GLU A 75 2.09 -30.18 12.50
CA GLU A 75 0.91 -30.77 11.86
C GLU A 75 0.15 -31.75 12.79
N PRO A 76 -1.19 -31.83 12.70
CA PRO A 76 -2.08 -30.87 12.02
C PRO A 76 -2.29 -29.61 12.88
N TRP A 77 -2.45 -28.45 12.24
CA TRP A 77 -2.76 -27.21 12.96
C TRP A 77 -3.56 -26.22 12.11
N ALA A 78 -4.50 -25.50 12.74
CA ALA A 78 -5.13 -24.34 12.15
C ALA A 78 -5.70 -23.42 13.24
N TYR A 79 -5.69 -22.11 12.99
CA TYR A 79 -6.26 -21.13 13.91
C TYR A 79 -6.97 -19.98 13.19
N GLU A 80 -7.86 -19.31 13.91
CA GLU A 80 -8.47 -18.03 13.54
C GLU A 80 -7.88 -16.89 14.37
N SER A 81 -7.49 -15.80 13.73
CA SER A 81 -6.86 -14.66 14.38
C SER A 81 -7.84 -13.91 15.29
N MET A 82 -7.28 -13.04 16.14
CA MET A 82 -8.08 -12.07 16.88
C MET A 82 -8.73 -11.05 15.92
N THR A 83 -9.68 -10.28 16.44
CA THR A 83 -10.25 -9.13 15.71
C THR A 83 -9.17 -8.06 15.49
N CYS A 84 -9.40 -7.15 14.53
CA CYS A 84 -8.48 -6.03 14.31
C CYS A 84 -8.38 -5.12 15.56
N HIS A 85 -9.49 -4.94 16.28
CA HIS A 85 -9.54 -4.18 17.52
C HIS A 85 -8.70 -4.83 18.62
N ASP A 86 -8.89 -6.12 18.87
CA ASP A 86 -8.15 -6.85 19.89
C ASP A 86 -6.66 -6.94 19.54
N THR A 87 -6.35 -7.09 18.25
CA THR A 87 -4.97 -7.07 17.74
C THR A 87 -4.32 -5.71 18.00
N ALA A 88 -5.01 -4.61 17.72
CA ALA A 88 -4.52 -3.27 18.03
C ALA A 88 -4.31 -3.08 19.53
N LEU A 89 -5.29 -3.46 20.37
CA LEU A 89 -5.15 -3.39 21.82
C LEU A 89 -3.96 -4.21 22.35
N ALA A 90 -3.71 -5.38 21.79
CA ALA A 90 -2.63 -6.25 22.23
C ALA A 90 -1.24 -5.73 21.81
N LEU A 91 -1.10 -5.26 20.58
CA LEU A 91 0.21 -4.97 19.97
C LEU A 91 0.57 -3.49 20.00
N ARG A 92 -0.42 -2.61 19.81
CA ARG A 92 -0.24 -1.17 19.69
C ARG A 92 -1.51 -0.42 20.17
N PRO A 93 -1.74 -0.35 21.50
CA PRO A 93 -2.91 0.35 22.04
C PRO A 93 -3.01 1.77 21.49
N GLY A 94 -4.19 2.13 20.98
CA GLY A 94 -4.46 3.45 20.39
C GLY A 94 -4.10 3.60 18.91
N SER A 95 -3.64 2.54 18.23
CA SER A 95 -3.56 2.53 16.76
C SER A 95 -4.79 1.88 16.16
N ASP A 96 -5.30 2.44 15.06
CA ASP A 96 -6.36 1.83 14.24
C ASP A 96 -5.83 1.28 12.90
N ARG A 97 -4.50 1.30 12.70
CA ARG A 97 -3.82 0.98 11.43
C ARG A 97 -2.65 0.03 11.65
N VAL A 98 -2.96 -1.11 12.24
CA VAL A 98 -2.00 -2.19 12.43
C VAL A 98 -1.94 -3.05 11.17
N THR A 99 -0.74 -3.17 10.61
CA THR A 99 -0.39 -4.14 9.58
C THR A 99 0.33 -5.31 10.22
N LEU A 100 -0.13 -6.53 9.97
CA LEU A 100 0.61 -7.73 10.37
C LEU A 100 1.43 -8.24 9.18
N PHE A 101 2.61 -8.78 9.48
CA PHE A 101 3.36 -9.57 8.53
C PHE A 101 3.89 -10.85 9.19
N HIS A 102 3.96 -11.90 8.40
CA HIS A 102 4.45 -13.20 8.81
C HIS A 102 5.51 -13.64 7.83
N VAL A 103 6.72 -13.91 8.32
CA VAL A 103 7.78 -14.47 7.50
C VAL A 103 7.90 -15.95 7.82
N VAL A 104 7.73 -16.81 6.81
CA VAL A 104 7.84 -18.25 7.00
C VAL A 104 9.32 -18.61 7.03
N ALA A 105 9.84 -18.97 8.20
CA ALA A 105 11.24 -19.34 8.37
C ALA A 105 11.50 -20.76 7.86
N THR A 106 10.61 -21.70 8.18
CA THR A 106 10.67 -23.09 7.72
C THR A 106 9.28 -23.66 7.50
N GLY A 107 9.16 -24.66 6.63
CA GLY A 107 7.90 -25.36 6.36
C GLY A 107 6.99 -24.61 5.40
N SER A 108 5.69 -24.90 5.50
CA SER A 108 4.64 -24.35 4.65
C SER A 108 3.40 -24.05 5.47
N CYS A 109 2.63 -23.06 5.04
CA CYS A 109 1.32 -22.77 5.61
C CYS A 109 0.43 -22.07 4.58
N TRP A 110 -0.86 -22.05 4.84
CA TRP A 110 -1.81 -21.18 4.16
C TRP A 110 -2.27 -20.07 5.08
N VAL A 111 -2.64 -18.94 4.48
CA VAL A 111 -3.43 -17.86 5.10
C VAL A 111 -4.74 -17.71 4.31
N HIS A 112 -5.83 -17.53 5.03
CA HIS A 112 -7.16 -17.38 4.48
C HIS A 112 -7.79 -16.11 5.06
N PRO A 113 -7.73 -14.97 4.35
CA PRO A 113 -8.44 -13.77 4.76
C PRO A 113 -9.94 -13.99 4.66
N GLU A 114 -10.72 -13.33 5.53
CA GLU A 114 -12.18 -13.36 5.44
C GLU A 114 -12.67 -12.93 4.04
N GLY A 115 -13.46 -13.80 3.40
CA GLY A 115 -14.06 -13.54 2.08
C GLY A 115 -13.09 -13.62 0.90
N GLY A 116 -11.92 -14.24 1.04
CA GLY A 116 -10.96 -14.47 -0.05
C GLY A 116 -10.54 -15.94 -0.20
N ASP A 117 -9.65 -16.22 -1.14
CA ASP A 117 -9.09 -17.57 -1.32
C ASP A 117 -7.94 -17.86 -0.35
N ARG A 118 -7.67 -19.15 -0.11
CA ARG A 118 -6.46 -19.59 0.61
C ARG A 118 -5.20 -19.22 -0.19
N LEU A 119 -4.28 -18.51 0.43
CA LEU A 119 -2.98 -18.17 -0.12
C LEU A 119 -1.89 -19.01 0.53
N TRP A 120 -1.10 -19.72 -0.27
CA TRP A 120 0.00 -20.56 0.20
C TRP A 120 1.32 -19.80 0.29
N ALA A 121 2.04 -20.05 1.37
CA ALA A 121 3.37 -19.54 1.66
C ALA A 121 4.30 -20.68 2.09
N HIS A 122 5.56 -20.58 1.70
CA HIS A 122 6.63 -21.53 2.00
C HIS A 122 7.80 -20.82 2.65
N ALA A 123 8.77 -21.57 3.16
CA ALA A 123 10.02 -21.02 3.70
C ALA A 123 10.61 -19.93 2.78
N GLY A 124 10.84 -18.73 3.35
CA GLY A 124 11.32 -17.53 2.66
C GLY A 124 10.22 -16.58 2.18
N ASP A 125 8.97 -17.02 2.10
CA ASP A 125 7.84 -16.17 1.71
C ASP A 125 7.42 -15.24 2.86
N VAL A 126 6.88 -14.08 2.49
CA VAL A 126 6.31 -13.09 3.42
C VAL A 126 4.82 -12.94 3.15
N ILE A 127 4.01 -13.23 4.17
CA ILE A 127 2.59 -12.94 4.20
C ILE A 127 2.41 -11.54 4.78
N VAL A 128 1.58 -10.72 4.14
CA VAL A 128 1.20 -9.38 4.64
C VAL A 128 -0.31 -9.28 4.75
N LEU A 129 -0.77 -8.79 5.90
CA LEU A 129 -2.16 -8.50 6.24
C LEU A 129 -2.26 -7.01 6.56
N PRO A 130 -2.48 -6.14 5.54
CA PRO A 130 -2.32 -4.69 5.69
C PRO A 130 -3.22 -4.04 6.75
N TYR A 131 -4.37 -4.65 7.03
CA TYR A 131 -5.41 -4.07 7.87
C TYR A 131 -5.70 -4.90 9.14
N ALA A 132 -4.90 -5.94 9.39
CA ALA A 132 -5.13 -6.90 10.46
C ALA A 132 -6.58 -7.42 10.53
N ASP A 133 -7.22 -7.61 9.37
CA ASP A 133 -8.53 -8.24 9.31
C ASP A 133 -8.48 -9.65 9.92
N VAL A 134 -9.63 -10.13 10.37
CA VAL A 134 -9.77 -11.53 10.80
C VAL A 134 -9.35 -12.44 9.64
N HIS A 135 -8.47 -13.37 9.96
CA HIS A 135 -7.93 -14.33 9.01
C HIS A 135 -7.70 -15.67 9.71
N ARG A 136 -7.66 -16.73 8.92
CA ARG A 136 -7.26 -18.05 9.40
C ARG A 136 -5.88 -18.40 8.86
N MET A 137 -5.11 -19.17 9.62
CA MET A 137 -3.88 -19.80 9.12
C MET A 137 -3.87 -21.27 9.50
N GLY A 138 -3.19 -22.08 8.71
CA GLY A 138 -3.03 -23.50 9.00
C GLY A 138 -1.97 -24.19 8.19
N GLY A 139 -1.73 -25.44 8.56
CA GLY A 139 -0.78 -26.35 7.97
C GLY A 139 -1.28 -27.04 6.70
N VAL A 140 -0.51 -28.02 6.25
CA VAL A 140 -0.84 -28.82 5.06
C VAL A 140 -2.00 -29.78 5.34
N ASP A 141 -2.02 -30.37 6.53
CA ASP A 141 -3.03 -31.34 6.91
C ASP A 141 -4.32 -30.63 7.39
N ASP A 142 -5.48 -31.23 7.11
CA ASP A 142 -6.74 -30.70 7.61
C ASP A 142 -6.78 -30.74 9.15
N ALA A 143 -7.11 -29.60 9.75
CA ALA A 143 -7.15 -29.41 11.19
C ALA A 143 -8.41 -28.65 11.60
N GLU A 144 -8.84 -28.87 12.84
CA GLU A 144 -9.85 -28.01 13.47
C GLU A 144 -9.28 -26.59 13.64
N VAL A 145 -10.08 -25.58 13.29
CA VAL A 145 -9.70 -24.17 13.44
C VAL A 145 -10.03 -23.73 14.86
N VAL A 146 -9.01 -23.47 15.66
CA VAL A 146 -9.17 -22.96 17.03
C VAL A 146 -8.93 -21.44 17.10
N PRO A 147 -9.56 -20.71 18.03
CA PRO A 147 -9.23 -19.30 18.26
C PRO A 147 -7.76 -19.12 18.68
N LEU A 148 -7.07 -18.13 18.11
CA LEU A 148 -5.69 -17.79 18.46
C LEU A 148 -5.55 -17.45 19.96
N SER A 149 -6.60 -16.89 20.56
CA SER A 149 -6.67 -16.59 21.99
C SER A 149 -6.51 -17.80 22.90
N ASP A 150 -6.79 -19.02 22.40
CA ASP A 150 -6.78 -20.23 23.23
C ASP A 150 -5.36 -20.68 23.57
N PHE A 151 -4.37 -20.25 22.77
CA PHE A 151 -2.98 -20.65 22.93
C PHE A 151 -1.98 -19.49 22.82
N MET A 152 -2.45 -18.27 22.56
CA MET A 152 -1.65 -17.04 22.67
C MET A 152 -1.63 -16.53 24.11
N LEU A 153 -0.43 -16.23 24.61
CA LEU A 153 -0.29 -15.53 25.90
C LEU A 153 -0.73 -14.07 25.74
N VAL A 154 -1.60 -13.56 26.60
CA VAL A 154 -2.04 -12.16 26.56
C VAL A 154 -0.88 -11.24 27.05
N PRO A 155 -0.59 -10.11 26.36
CA PRO A 155 0.43 -9.14 26.79
C PRO A 155 0.10 -8.48 28.15
N PRO A 156 1.07 -7.83 28.83
CA PRO A 156 2.40 -7.44 28.34
C PRO A 156 3.44 -8.57 28.45
N TRP A 157 4.22 -8.76 27.38
CA TRP A 157 5.36 -9.67 27.40
C TRP A 157 6.64 -8.93 27.74
N ARG A 158 7.42 -9.45 28.71
CA ARG A 158 8.75 -8.91 29.06
C ARG A 158 9.82 -9.32 28.06
N THR A 159 9.59 -10.42 27.35
CA THR A 159 10.44 -10.99 26.31
C THR A 159 9.59 -11.45 25.15
N MET A 160 10.18 -11.62 23.98
CA MET A 160 9.46 -12.10 22.80
C MET A 160 8.90 -13.53 23.06
N PRO A 161 7.57 -13.76 23.08
CA PRO A 161 7.03 -15.09 23.37
C PRO A 161 7.25 -16.03 22.17
N VAL A 162 7.36 -17.32 22.49
CA VAL A 162 7.28 -18.39 21.49
C VAL A 162 5.88 -19.00 21.56
N LEU A 163 5.08 -18.74 20.53
CA LEU A 163 3.76 -19.32 20.35
C LEU A 163 3.91 -20.76 19.87
N ARG A 164 3.24 -21.72 20.51
CA ARG A 164 3.30 -23.14 20.16
C ARG A 164 1.89 -23.70 20.03
N HIS A 165 1.60 -24.35 18.91
CA HIS A 165 0.30 -24.99 18.68
C HIS A 165 0.40 -26.08 17.60
N GLY A 166 -0.41 -27.13 17.73
CA GLY A 166 -0.48 -28.21 16.75
C GLY A 166 -0.28 -29.60 17.34
N GLY A 167 -0.05 -30.57 16.46
CA GLY A 167 0.11 -31.98 16.78
C GLY A 167 1.58 -32.43 16.92
N ALA A 168 1.89 -33.61 16.41
CA ALA A 168 3.22 -34.23 16.47
C ALA A 168 3.87 -34.39 15.08
N GLY A 169 3.30 -33.78 14.04
CA GLY A 169 3.75 -33.90 12.66
C GLY A 169 4.84 -32.91 12.26
N ALA A 170 4.92 -32.63 10.97
CA ALA A 170 5.91 -31.72 10.39
C ALA A 170 5.81 -30.32 11.00
N ARG A 171 6.96 -29.63 11.11
CA ARG A 171 7.05 -28.33 11.79
C ARG A 171 7.09 -27.17 10.80
N THR A 172 6.31 -26.14 11.09
CA THR A 172 6.34 -24.84 10.41
C THR A 172 6.74 -23.76 11.41
N GLU A 173 7.75 -22.96 11.08
CA GLU A 173 8.20 -21.83 11.91
C GLU A 173 7.90 -20.51 11.22
N VAL A 174 7.32 -19.58 11.98
CA VAL A 174 6.90 -18.27 11.48
C VAL A 174 7.41 -17.18 12.41
N VAL A 175 8.00 -16.14 11.83
CA VAL A 175 8.36 -14.91 12.55
C VAL A 175 7.29 -13.87 12.28
N CYS A 176 6.63 -13.40 13.33
CA CYS A 176 5.51 -12.47 13.23
C CYS A 176 5.94 -11.07 13.65
N GLY A 177 5.56 -10.10 12.84
CA GLY A 177 5.82 -8.69 13.08
C GLY A 177 4.57 -7.85 12.85
N TYR A 178 4.55 -6.68 13.47
CA TYR A 178 3.51 -5.69 13.23
C TYR A 178 4.13 -4.35 12.91
N LEU A 179 3.38 -3.54 12.16
CA LEU A 179 3.68 -2.16 11.84
C LEU A 179 2.43 -1.32 12.09
N ASP A 180 2.66 -0.09 12.52
CA ASP A 180 1.69 0.97 12.73
C ASP A 180 2.02 2.10 11.75
N SER A 181 1.01 2.56 11.01
CA SER A 181 1.19 3.61 10.01
C SER A 181 -0.08 4.43 9.82
N ALA A 182 0.05 5.75 9.97
CA ALA A 182 -1.00 6.68 9.58
C ALA A 182 -1.09 6.90 8.06
N ASP A 183 -0.29 6.20 7.25
CA ASP A 183 -0.29 6.37 5.80
C ASP A 183 -1.60 5.83 5.17
N PRO A 184 -2.22 6.56 4.23
CA PRO A 184 -3.43 6.10 3.54
C PRO A 184 -3.33 4.73 2.87
N LEU A 185 -2.14 4.25 2.53
CA LEU A 185 -1.93 2.93 1.97
C LEU A 185 -2.41 1.80 2.89
N PHE A 186 -2.32 2.02 4.21
CA PHE A 186 -2.71 1.05 5.23
C PHE A 186 -4.06 1.36 5.86
N ASP A 187 -4.79 2.32 5.30
CA ASP A 187 -6.11 2.70 5.78
C ASP A 187 -7.17 1.64 5.40
N PRO A 188 -7.79 0.95 6.37
CA PRO A 188 -8.81 -0.08 6.10
C PRO A 188 -10.05 0.45 5.38
N ALA A 189 -10.33 1.75 5.43
CA ALA A 189 -11.44 2.36 4.70
C ALA A 189 -11.10 2.57 3.21
N LEU A 190 -9.82 2.81 2.90
CA LEU A 190 -9.38 3.05 1.52
C LEU A 190 -9.11 1.76 0.75
N ARG A 191 -8.81 0.67 1.46
CA ARG A 191 -8.54 -0.67 0.89
C ARG A 191 -7.58 -0.62 -0.31
N ALA A 192 -6.49 0.13 -0.15
CA ALA A 192 -5.52 0.36 -1.21
C ALA A 192 -4.75 -0.90 -1.62
N LEU A 193 -4.47 -1.77 -0.64
CA LEU A 193 -3.93 -3.12 -0.77
C LEU A 193 -5.03 -4.18 -0.55
N PRO A 194 -4.86 -5.43 -1.05
CA PRO A 194 -5.80 -6.51 -0.72
C PRO A 194 -5.74 -6.88 0.77
N ARG A 195 -6.75 -7.61 1.25
CA ARG A 195 -6.86 -8.04 2.67
C ARG A 195 -5.66 -8.87 3.13
N ALA A 196 -5.15 -9.72 2.24
CA ALA A 196 -3.92 -10.45 2.41
C ALA A 196 -3.19 -10.59 1.07
N PHE A 197 -1.87 -10.68 1.11
CA PHE A 197 -1.06 -11.11 -0.04
C PHE A 197 0.22 -11.80 0.42
N VAL A 198 0.77 -12.62 -0.47
CA VAL A 198 2.04 -13.32 -0.26
C VAL A 198 3.05 -12.78 -1.25
N VAL A 199 4.22 -12.39 -0.74
CA VAL A 199 5.38 -11.98 -1.53
C VAL A 199 6.40 -13.11 -1.48
N ARG A 200 6.98 -13.41 -2.64
CA ARG A 200 7.99 -14.46 -2.81
C ARG A 200 9.29 -13.80 -3.27
N PRO A 201 10.14 -13.34 -2.34
CA PRO A 201 11.40 -12.71 -2.68
C PRO A 201 12.30 -13.66 -3.49
N THR A 202 13.10 -13.13 -4.41
CA THR A 202 14.09 -13.89 -5.18
C THR A 202 15.43 -13.16 -5.21
N GLY A 203 16.52 -13.88 -5.49
CA GLY A 203 17.87 -13.32 -5.56
C GLY A 203 18.30 -12.60 -4.28
N ALA A 204 18.92 -11.42 -4.41
CA ALA A 204 19.42 -10.64 -3.29
C ALA A 204 18.33 -10.27 -2.26
N ALA A 205 17.08 -10.07 -2.70
CA ALA A 205 15.98 -9.77 -1.80
C ALA A 205 15.63 -10.98 -0.90
N ALA A 206 15.68 -12.19 -1.45
CA ALA A 206 15.48 -13.42 -0.66
C ALA A 206 16.60 -13.61 0.38
N GLU A 207 17.84 -13.37 -0.01
CA GLU A 207 18.99 -13.44 0.91
C GLU A 207 18.86 -12.43 2.04
N TRP A 208 18.43 -11.21 1.73
CA TRP A 208 18.23 -10.15 2.70
C TRP A 208 17.06 -10.42 3.66
N VAL A 209 15.92 -10.89 3.15
CA VAL A 209 14.78 -11.32 3.99
C VAL A 209 15.21 -12.45 4.92
N ARG A 210 15.93 -13.46 4.41
CA ARG A 210 16.45 -14.56 5.22
C ARG A 210 17.42 -14.07 6.31
N ALA A 211 18.37 -13.21 5.97
CA ALA A 211 19.29 -12.63 6.95
C ALA A 211 18.56 -11.83 8.05
N THR A 212 17.48 -11.13 7.68
CA THR A 212 16.61 -10.40 8.62
C THR A 212 15.90 -11.34 9.58
N ILE A 213 15.39 -12.48 9.09
CA ILE A 213 14.79 -13.54 9.92
C ILE A 213 15.84 -14.12 10.87
N ASP A 214 17.00 -14.52 10.35
CA ASP A 214 18.07 -15.14 11.13
C ASP A 214 18.53 -14.19 12.25
N TYR A 215 18.73 -12.92 11.92
CA TYR A 215 19.02 -11.88 12.89
C TYR A 215 17.91 -11.80 13.95
N ALA A 216 16.65 -11.74 13.53
CA ALA A 216 15.54 -11.64 14.48
C ALA A 216 15.47 -12.86 15.41
N LEU A 217 15.66 -14.07 14.90
CA LEU A 217 15.68 -15.31 15.69
C LEU A 217 16.87 -15.39 16.65
N THR A 218 18.05 -14.87 16.27
CA THR A 218 19.23 -14.85 17.15
C THR A 218 19.10 -13.86 18.30
N GLN A 219 18.49 -12.69 18.07
CA GLN A 219 18.25 -11.70 19.13
C GLN A 219 17.29 -12.22 20.22
N VAL A 220 16.39 -13.13 19.84
CA VAL A 220 15.42 -13.78 20.74
C VAL A 220 16.07 -14.80 21.66
N SER A 221 17.18 -15.41 21.23
CA SER A 221 17.90 -16.44 21.98
C SER A 221 18.99 -15.85 22.91
N GLY A 222 19.20 -14.53 22.86
CA GLY A 222 20.20 -13.83 23.69
C GLY A 222 19.69 -13.45 25.09
N ILE A 223 20.62 -13.16 26.00
CA ILE A 223 20.42 -12.86 27.44
C ILE A 223 19.48 -11.65 27.70
N HIS A 224 19.14 -10.87 26.66
CA HIS A 224 18.27 -9.68 26.71
C HIS A 224 16.98 -9.82 25.89
N GLY A 225 16.54 -11.03 25.54
CA GLY A 225 15.45 -11.41 24.60
C GLY A 225 14.22 -10.50 24.47
N GLY A 226 14.42 -9.31 23.91
CA GLY A 226 13.37 -8.32 23.64
C GLY A 226 12.86 -8.42 22.20
N ALA A 227 11.73 -7.75 21.94
CA ALA A 227 11.25 -7.55 20.58
C ALA A 227 12.33 -6.88 19.72
N VAL A 228 12.46 -7.30 18.46
CA VAL A 228 13.37 -6.65 17.52
C VAL A 228 12.69 -5.38 17.04
N GLY A 229 12.93 -4.31 17.79
CA GLY A 229 12.46 -2.96 17.47
C GLY A 229 13.41 -2.20 16.55
N GLY A 230 12.99 -1.00 16.17
CA GLY A 230 13.78 -0.10 15.32
C GLY A 230 13.41 -0.21 13.85
N ARG A 231 14.33 0.16 12.96
CA ARG A 231 14.05 0.31 11.51
C ARG A 231 13.93 -1.02 10.76
N LEU A 232 14.26 -2.16 11.37
CA LEU A 232 14.34 -3.44 10.65
C LEU A 232 12.97 -3.94 10.13
N PRO A 233 11.91 -4.04 10.95
CA PRO A 233 10.56 -4.38 10.46
C PRO A 233 10.06 -3.38 9.41
N GLU A 234 10.38 -2.10 9.58
CA GLU A 234 9.99 -1.04 8.65
C GLU A 234 10.65 -1.20 7.27
N LEU A 235 11.97 -1.44 7.26
CA LEU A 235 12.71 -1.71 6.02
C LEU A 235 12.20 -2.99 5.35
N LEU A 236 11.88 -4.02 6.14
CA LEU A 236 11.35 -5.29 5.64
C LEU A 236 10.04 -5.06 4.89
N LEU A 237 9.09 -4.34 5.50
CA LEU A 237 7.82 -4.08 4.84
C LEU A 237 7.98 -3.20 3.61
N VAL A 238 8.84 -2.17 3.65
CA VAL A 238 9.10 -1.33 2.46
C VAL A 238 9.61 -2.17 1.30
N GLU A 239 10.57 -3.07 1.54
CA GLU A 239 11.10 -3.94 0.50
C GLU A 239 10.06 -4.96 0.01
N VAL A 240 9.32 -5.57 0.92
CA VAL A 240 8.21 -6.49 0.59
C VAL A 240 7.15 -5.80 -0.26
N LEU A 241 6.80 -4.54 0.05
CA LEU A 241 5.87 -3.73 -0.74
C LEU A 241 6.45 -3.38 -2.11
N ARG A 242 7.75 -3.04 -2.21
CA ARG A 242 8.40 -2.83 -3.51
C ARG A 242 8.30 -4.07 -4.39
N LEU A 243 8.66 -5.23 -3.84
CA LEU A 243 8.58 -6.51 -4.56
C LEU A 243 7.14 -6.83 -4.98
N TYR A 244 6.18 -6.64 -4.07
CA TYR A 244 4.76 -6.83 -4.35
C TYR A 244 4.27 -5.96 -5.50
N LEU A 245 4.67 -4.68 -5.50
CA LEU A 245 4.31 -3.77 -6.58
C LEU A 245 5.04 -4.19 -7.88
N ALA A 246 6.34 -4.46 -7.85
CA ALA A 246 7.09 -4.87 -9.05
C ALA A 246 6.55 -6.16 -9.69
N SER A 247 6.05 -7.12 -8.89
CA SER A 247 5.60 -8.43 -9.39
C SER A 247 4.19 -8.44 -9.97
N ARG A 248 3.41 -7.36 -9.79
CA ARG A 248 2.02 -7.30 -10.25
C ARG A 248 1.94 -6.72 -11.66
N PRO A 249 1.11 -7.30 -12.55
CA PRO A 249 0.76 -6.67 -13.82
C PRO A 249 0.30 -5.23 -13.58
N ALA A 250 0.56 -4.35 -14.55
CA ALA A 250 -0.07 -3.03 -14.54
C ALA A 250 -1.59 -3.24 -14.48
N VAL A 251 -2.21 -2.75 -13.41
CA VAL A 251 -3.67 -2.69 -13.27
C VAL A 251 -4.07 -1.29 -13.72
N ASP A 252 -5.19 -1.18 -14.43
CA ASP A 252 -5.63 0.11 -14.99
C ASP A 252 -6.38 0.98 -13.98
N CYS A 253 -6.86 0.39 -12.87
CA CYS A 253 -7.64 1.07 -11.85
C CYS A 253 -7.30 0.62 -10.42
N GLY A 254 -7.76 1.41 -9.44
CA GLY A 254 -7.51 1.21 -8.03
C GLY A 254 -6.24 1.92 -7.53
N TRP A 255 -5.98 1.76 -6.24
CA TRP A 255 -4.89 2.46 -5.57
C TRP A 255 -3.50 2.03 -6.04
N ILE A 256 -3.29 0.74 -6.29
CA ILE A 256 -2.01 0.24 -6.83
C ILE A 256 -1.74 0.87 -8.20
N ALA A 257 -2.77 1.02 -9.03
CA ALA A 257 -2.66 1.72 -10.31
C ALA A 257 -2.34 3.21 -10.10
N ALA A 258 -3.02 3.88 -9.18
CA ALA A 258 -2.78 5.29 -8.87
C ALA A 258 -1.38 5.56 -8.31
N LEU A 259 -0.78 4.62 -7.57
CA LEU A 259 0.59 4.71 -7.06
C LEU A 259 1.66 4.56 -8.15
N ARG A 260 1.34 3.92 -9.27
CA ARG A 260 2.23 3.78 -10.44
C ARG A 260 1.98 4.83 -11.50
N ASP A 261 0.81 5.47 -11.45
CA ASP A 261 0.41 6.48 -12.41
C ASP A 261 1.28 7.74 -12.22
N PRO A 262 1.98 8.19 -13.28
CA PRO A 262 2.91 9.32 -13.17
C PRO A 262 2.21 10.66 -12.93
N VAL A 263 0.90 10.76 -13.17
CA VAL A 263 0.08 11.94 -12.85
C VAL A 263 -0.53 11.81 -11.46
N LEU A 264 -1.11 10.66 -11.13
CA LEU A 264 -1.83 10.50 -9.86
C LEU A 264 -0.91 10.35 -8.65
N ALA A 265 0.19 9.61 -8.76
CA ALA A 265 1.11 9.43 -7.64
C ALA A 265 1.62 10.78 -7.06
N PRO A 266 2.13 11.74 -7.87
CA PRO A 266 2.51 13.04 -7.33
C PRO A 266 1.30 13.87 -6.88
N ALA A 267 0.16 13.82 -7.58
CA ALA A 267 -1.05 14.56 -7.20
C ALA A 267 -1.59 14.14 -5.84
N LEU A 268 -1.70 12.82 -5.60
CA LEU A 268 -2.04 12.25 -4.30
C LEU A 268 -1.03 12.67 -3.23
N GLY A 269 0.27 12.64 -3.55
CA GLY A 269 1.31 13.13 -2.66
C GLY A 269 1.16 14.60 -2.25
N HIS A 270 0.61 15.47 -3.11
CA HIS A 270 0.28 16.85 -2.76
C HIS A 270 -0.96 16.94 -1.86
N LEU A 271 -2.03 16.22 -2.21
CA LEU A 271 -3.29 16.21 -1.45
C LEU A 271 -3.12 15.64 -0.03
N HIS A 272 -2.29 14.61 0.13
CA HIS A 272 -2.04 13.99 1.43
C HIS A 272 -1.11 14.81 2.33
N ARG A 273 -0.15 15.51 1.74
CA ARG A 273 0.81 16.33 2.49
C ARG A 273 0.17 17.59 3.08
N ASP A 274 -0.70 18.23 2.32
CA ASP A 274 -1.38 19.46 2.74
C ASP A 274 -2.89 19.35 2.47
N PRO A 275 -3.61 18.55 3.27
CA PRO A 275 -5.03 18.36 3.11
C PRO A 275 -5.81 19.63 3.48
N ALA A 276 -5.27 20.50 4.35
CA ALA A 276 -5.97 21.71 4.80
C ALA A 276 -6.01 22.81 3.73
N ARG A 277 -5.03 22.84 2.82
CA ARG A 277 -5.01 23.80 1.69
C ARG A 277 -6.24 23.66 0.80
N LYS A 278 -6.79 24.80 0.36
CA LYS A 278 -7.94 24.92 -0.55
C LYS A 278 -7.56 24.60 -2.00
N TRP A 279 -7.13 23.37 -2.25
CA TRP A 279 -6.78 22.91 -3.58
C TRP A 279 -7.93 23.12 -4.57
N THR A 280 -7.61 23.69 -5.72
CA THR A 280 -8.48 23.64 -6.91
C THR A 280 -7.92 22.61 -7.88
N VAL A 281 -8.76 22.14 -8.81
CA VAL A 281 -8.28 21.25 -9.89
C VAL A 281 -7.17 21.92 -10.70
N GLY A 282 -7.26 23.24 -10.89
CA GLY A 282 -6.22 24.04 -11.55
C GLY A 282 -4.89 24.00 -10.81
N GLU A 283 -4.88 24.38 -9.54
CA GLU A 283 -3.66 24.40 -8.73
C GLU A 283 -3.00 23.01 -8.64
N LEU A 284 -3.80 21.95 -8.53
CA LEU A 284 -3.28 20.59 -8.46
C LEU A 284 -2.70 20.14 -9.80
N ALA A 285 -3.34 20.50 -10.92
CA ALA A 285 -2.84 20.20 -12.26
C ALA A 285 -1.54 20.94 -12.56
N ASP A 286 -1.44 22.21 -12.16
CA ASP A 286 -0.24 23.02 -12.27
C ASP A 286 0.91 22.42 -11.42
N ALA A 287 0.61 21.95 -10.21
CA ALA A 287 1.60 21.34 -9.31
C ALA A 287 2.21 20.04 -9.84
N VAL A 288 1.50 19.32 -10.72
CA VAL A 288 2.00 18.09 -11.36
C VAL A 288 2.29 18.25 -12.86
N ALA A 289 2.31 19.50 -13.36
CA ALA A 289 2.62 19.87 -14.74
C ALA A 289 1.75 19.19 -15.81
N VAL A 290 0.43 19.11 -15.60
CA VAL A 290 -0.53 18.55 -16.57
C VAL A 290 -1.73 19.48 -16.78
N SER A 291 -2.55 19.21 -17.80
CA SER A 291 -3.81 19.94 -18.00
C SER A 291 -4.88 19.51 -16.98
N ARG A 292 -5.80 20.45 -16.66
CA ARG A 292 -6.94 20.17 -15.76
C ARG A 292 -7.79 18.99 -16.24
N SER A 293 -8.03 18.91 -17.54
CA SER A 293 -8.82 17.84 -18.16
C SER A 293 -8.13 16.48 -18.03
N LEU A 294 -6.82 16.42 -18.22
CA LEU A 294 -6.06 15.18 -18.07
C LEU A 294 -6.08 14.69 -16.61
N LEU A 295 -5.84 15.59 -15.65
CA LEU A 295 -5.88 15.26 -14.23
C LEU A 295 -7.25 14.70 -13.82
N ASP A 296 -8.32 15.39 -14.18
CA ASP A 296 -9.68 15.00 -13.85
C ASP A 296 -10.09 13.67 -14.53
N LEU A 297 -9.66 13.45 -15.77
CA LEU A 297 -9.83 12.18 -16.48
C LEU A 297 -9.13 11.03 -15.73
N ARG A 298 -7.83 11.17 -15.40
CA ARG A 298 -7.07 10.11 -14.69
C ARG A 298 -7.70 9.78 -13.34
N PHE A 299 -8.10 10.79 -12.57
CA PHE A 299 -8.77 10.58 -11.27
C PHE A 299 -10.07 9.76 -11.42
N ARG A 300 -10.89 10.05 -12.44
CA ARG A 300 -12.12 9.28 -12.69
C ARG A 300 -11.86 7.88 -13.25
N THR A 301 -10.89 7.73 -14.14
CA THR A 301 -10.59 6.43 -14.75
C THR A 301 -9.95 5.48 -13.74
N VAL A 302 -9.01 5.97 -12.94
CA VAL A 302 -8.20 5.11 -12.05
C VAL A 302 -8.79 5.02 -10.65
N LEU A 303 -9.26 6.13 -10.08
CA LEU A 303 -9.76 6.19 -8.69
C LEU A 303 -11.28 6.29 -8.58
N HIS A 304 -12.00 6.32 -9.71
CA HIS A 304 -13.46 6.40 -9.80
C HIS A 304 -14.09 7.61 -9.10
N ARG A 305 -13.32 8.69 -8.94
CA ARG A 305 -13.79 9.92 -8.28
C ARG A 305 -12.98 11.14 -8.75
N PRO A 306 -13.61 12.33 -8.86
CA PRO A 306 -12.89 13.56 -9.17
C PRO A 306 -11.86 13.97 -8.09
N PRO A 307 -10.85 14.79 -8.42
CA PRO A 307 -9.79 15.18 -7.48
C PRO A 307 -10.29 15.87 -6.20
N ILE A 308 -11.25 16.80 -6.32
CA ILE A 308 -11.77 17.54 -5.16
C ILE A 308 -12.70 16.69 -4.30
N ARG A 309 -13.43 15.76 -4.92
CA ARG A 309 -14.22 14.77 -4.18
C ARG A 309 -13.29 13.86 -3.37
N TYR A 310 -12.22 13.37 -3.99
CA TYR A 310 -11.17 12.61 -3.31
C TYR A 310 -10.61 13.36 -2.08
N LEU A 311 -10.23 14.63 -2.26
CA LEU A 311 -9.72 15.44 -1.15
C LEU A 311 -10.76 15.62 -0.04
N THR A 312 -12.04 15.76 -0.38
CA THR A 312 -13.13 15.86 0.59
C THR A 312 -13.23 14.58 1.42
N GLU A 313 -13.27 13.41 0.77
CA GLU A 313 -13.29 12.09 1.43
C GLU A 313 -12.06 11.94 2.35
N TRP A 314 -10.87 12.32 1.86
CA TRP A 314 -9.64 12.29 2.65
C TRP A 314 -9.67 13.18 3.89
N ARG A 315 -10.20 14.41 3.77
CA ARG A 315 -10.36 15.32 4.92
C ARG A 315 -11.33 14.77 5.96
N MET A 316 -12.42 14.15 5.51
CA MET A 316 -13.40 13.53 6.42
C MET A 316 -12.77 12.35 7.16
N ARG A 317 -11.93 11.55 6.50
CA ARG A 317 -11.15 10.49 7.13
C ARG A 317 -10.18 11.00 8.19
N LEU A 318 -9.37 12.02 7.86
CA LEU A 318 -8.49 12.67 8.85
C LEU A 318 -9.27 13.26 10.02
N ALA A 319 -10.49 13.74 9.77
CA ALA A 319 -11.36 14.21 10.85
C ALA A 319 -11.82 13.05 11.74
N THR A 320 -12.10 11.85 11.21
CA THR A 320 -12.43 10.68 12.05
C THR A 320 -11.28 10.30 12.98
N ASP A 321 -10.05 10.34 12.49
CA ASP A 321 -8.85 10.06 13.30
C ASP A 321 -8.75 11.10 14.44
N LEU A 322 -8.84 12.40 14.11
CA LEU A 322 -8.80 13.47 15.11
C LEU A 322 -9.96 13.42 16.11
N LEU A 323 -11.16 13.01 15.66
CA LEU A 323 -12.32 12.86 16.53
C LEU A 323 -12.15 11.73 17.55
N ALA A 324 -11.43 10.67 17.16
CA ALA A 324 -11.20 9.48 17.97
C ALA A 324 -10.00 9.65 18.92
N ASP A 325 -8.90 10.17 18.40
CA ASP A 325 -7.60 10.11 19.09
C ASP A 325 -7.31 11.37 19.91
N THR A 326 -8.18 12.39 19.83
CA THR A 326 -7.97 13.68 20.49
C THR A 326 -9.24 14.25 21.13
N ASP A 327 -9.05 15.11 22.13
CA ASP A 327 -10.10 15.92 22.75
C ASP A 327 -10.32 17.28 22.05
N LEU A 328 -9.80 17.46 20.83
CA LEU A 328 -9.94 18.72 20.09
C LEU A 328 -11.42 19.09 19.89
N SER A 329 -11.75 20.38 19.98
CA SER A 329 -13.11 20.85 19.66
C SER A 329 -13.44 20.61 18.19
N ILE A 330 -14.74 20.50 17.87
CA ILE A 330 -15.19 20.30 16.48
C ILE A 330 -14.71 21.45 15.58
N VAL A 331 -14.72 22.69 16.07
CA VAL A 331 -14.13 23.86 15.39
C VAL A 331 -12.65 23.67 15.09
N ALA A 332 -11.87 23.19 16.06
CA ALA A 332 -10.43 22.99 15.90
C ALA A 332 -10.14 21.91 14.85
N ILE A 333 -10.91 20.81 14.87
CA ILE A 333 -10.82 19.73 13.87
C ILE A 333 -11.19 20.26 12.49
N ALA A 334 -12.31 20.97 12.36
CA ALA A 334 -12.75 21.59 11.10
C ALA A 334 -11.63 22.42 10.47
N ARG A 335 -11.01 23.31 11.25
CA ARG A 335 -9.88 24.13 10.78
C ARG A 335 -8.68 23.29 10.37
N ARG A 336 -8.34 22.26 11.16
CA ARG A 336 -7.17 21.39 10.90
C ARG A 336 -7.32 20.57 9.62
N VAL A 337 -8.55 20.23 9.23
CA VAL A 337 -8.84 19.52 7.97
C VAL A 337 -9.26 20.45 6.83
N GLY A 338 -9.11 21.77 6.98
CA GLY A 338 -9.26 22.75 5.90
C GLY A 338 -10.65 23.34 5.71
N TYR A 339 -11.47 23.38 6.75
CA TYR A 339 -12.77 24.08 6.78
C TYR A 339 -12.70 25.33 7.65
N ASP A 340 -13.11 26.46 7.09
CA ASP A 340 -13.12 27.74 7.81
C ASP A 340 -14.26 27.84 8.84
N ALA A 341 -15.36 27.10 8.59
CA ALA A 341 -16.58 27.13 9.38
C ALA A 341 -17.01 25.73 9.84
N GLU A 342 -17.40 25.63 11.11
CA GLU A 342 -17.84 24.37 11.75
C GLU A 342 -19.08 23.79 11.07
N GLU A 343 -20.00 24.64 10.63
CA GLU A 343 -21.26 24.24 10.00
C GLU A 343 -21.00 23.60 8.64
N ALA A 344 -20.05 24.14 7.87
CA ALA A 344 -19.64 23.58 6.59
C ALA A 344 -18.99 22.21 6.77
N PHE A 345 -18.11 22.07 7.77
CA PHE A 345 -17.52 20.80 8.15
C PHE A 345 -18.57 19.79 8.60
N SER A 346 -19.45 20.15 9.53
CA SER A 346 -20.48 19.26 10.07
C SER A 346 -21.45 18.76 9.01
N ARG A 347 -21.84 19.61 8.04
CA ARG A 347 -22.66 19.18 6.89
C ARG A 347 -21.91 18.21 5.98
N ALA A 348 -20.63 18.46 5.71
CA ALA A 348 -19.81 17.57 4.89
C ALA A 348 -19.61 16.21 5.58
N PHE A 349 -19.30 16.23 6.87
CA PHE A 349 -19.10 15.02 7.68
C PHE A 349 -20.38 14.19 7.77
N LYS A 350 -21.53 14.82 8.03
CA LYS A 350 -22.83 14.13 8.07
C LYS A 350 -23.20 13.52 6.72
N ARG A 351 -22.86 14.18 5.61
CA ARG A 351 -23.08 13.62 4.27
C ARG A 351 -22.24 12.37 4.03
N GLU A 352 -21.02 12.32 4.57
CA GLU A 352 -20.08 11.22 4.37
C GLU A 352 -20.37 10.03 5.31
N TYR A 353 -20.64 10.30 6.58
CA TYR A 353 -20.75 9.28 7.64
C TYR A 353 -22.16 9.10 8.22
N GLY A 354 -23.16 9.82 7.72
CA GLY A 354 -24.56 9.77 8.17
C GLY A 354 -24.84 10.56 9.46
N ASP A 355 -23.88 10.63 10.37
CA ASP A 355 -24.00 11.31 11.67
C ASP A 355 -23.20 12.62 11.75
N SER A 356 -23.58 13.49 12.67
CA SER A 356 -22.79 14.70 12.97
C SER A 356 -21.47 14.32 13.69
N PRO A 357 -20.40 15.13 13.58
CA PRO A 357 -19.12 14.88 14.25
C PRO A 357 -19.24 14.63 15.76
N SER A 358 -20.11 15.39 16.44
CA SER A 358 -20.34 15.26 17.89
C SER A 358 -21.04 13.95 18.26
N VAL A 359 -22.01 13.52 17.46
CA VAL A 359 -22.71 12.24 17.64
C VAL A 359 -21.75 11.08 17.40
N TRP A 360 -20.99 11.16 16.31
CA TRP A 360 -19.98 10.15 15.96
C TRP A 360 -18.95 9.96 17.09
N ARG A 361 -18.41 11.06 17.64
CA ARG A 361 -17.46 11.01 18.77
C ARG A 361 -18.08 10.38 20.02
N SER A 362 -19.32 10.74 20.34
CA SER A 362 -20.01 10.22 21.52
C SER A 362 -20.27 8.72 21.39
N GLY A 363 -20.66 8.26 20.19
CA GLY A 363 -20.88 6.84 19.89
C GLY A 363 -19.63 5.99 20.08
N ARG A 364 -18.47 6.48 19.64
CA ARG A 364 -17.18 5.76 19.78
C ARG A 364 -16.62 5.72 21.21
N ARG A 365 -17.05 6.61 22.10
CA ARG A 365 -16.66 6.56 23.53
C ARG A 365 -17.51 5.58 24.34
N LEU A 366 -18.63 5.14 23.78
CA LEU A 366 -19.59 4.23 24.41
C LEU A 366 -19.45 2.78 23.93
N SER A 367 -18.73 2.56 22.83
CA SER A 367 -18.27 1.27 22.31
C SER A 367 -16.85 1.00 22.78
#